data_AF-A0A9E0J1X2-F1
#
_entry.id   AF-A0A9E0J1X2-F1
#
_cell.length_a   1.000
_cell.length_b   1.000
_cell.length_c   1.000
_cell.angle_alpha   90.00
_cell.angle_beta   90.00
_cell.angle_gamma   90.00
#
_symmetry.space_group_name_H-M   'P 1'
#
loop_
_entity.id
_entity.type
_entity.pdbx_description
1 polymer ?
#
loop_
_entity_poly.entity_id
_entity_poly.type
_entity_poly.pdbx_seq_one_letter_code
_entity_poly.pdbx_strand_id
1 'polypeptide(L)'
;MSMHNNFELLAEERQNIESTGLDAAKWSWQAHASHLRRGVEKSEDLTPRRSEFLIRHAMELEGISLQDALKETKKAKGKAKVLPCPTRELERAGLLDAAVDVAHLPAYSAAVTLRFQLLSPLLTRDDDPFYLFDNPARKDHIYGAPFLAAASVKGLAADAVQRGFPLEQEWKTLGKNDQERTTRYRRQQALARRLFGLASDADEFDSEAGRLHFSPVWFSSIQYLVLNPMKNDNSGIGTQPLQFEAIAPVDEKGRPCQAEVRLFYFNPAGAKESDLTTAANDLACLIAALAAWWPALGLGAKRLAGYGALVPTAAECSAKDWPGVTQPLKFSGDDSWQTLAKKIATIAKGKA
;
A
#
# COMPACT_ATOMS: atom_id res chain seq x y z
N MET A 1 26.87 -20.04 -4.62
CA MET A 1 26.42 -20.67 -3.36
C MET A 1 27.22 -20.07 -2.21
N SER A 2 26.69 -19.04 -1.56
CA SER A 2 27.15 -18.64 -0.21
C SER A 2 25.95 -18.02 0.47
N MET A 3 25.38 -18.79 1.39
CA MET A 3 24.11 -18.57 2.08
C MET A 3 24.40 -17.99 3.49
N HIS A 4 25.30 -17.00 3.60
CA HIS A 4 25.95 -16.67 4.89
C HIS A 4 25.84 -15.23 5.41
N ASN A 5 25.05 -14.31 4.82
CA ASN A 5 25.10 -12.90 5.25
C ASN A 5 23.77 -12.28 5.74
N ASN A 6 22.72 -13.07 6.01
CA ASN A 6 21.44 -12.50 6.50
C ASN A 6 21.28 -12.52 8.03
N PHE A 7 22.05 -13.34 8.76
CA PHE A 7 22.08 -13.28 10.23
C PHE A 7 23.01 -12.20 10.78
N GLU A 8 23.83 -11.57 9.93
CA GLU A 8 24.87 -10.64 10.36
C GLU A 8 24.34 -9.29 10.85
N LEU A 9 23.19 -8.78 10.38
CA LEU A 9 22.67 -7.48 10.86
C LEU A 9 22.12 -7.55 12.30
N LEU A 10 21.37 -8.61 12.63
CA LEU A 10 20.99 -8.87 14.02
C LEU A 10 22.22 -9.21 14.86
N ALA A 11 23.26 -9.82 14.28
CA ALA A 11 24.51 -10.11 14.96
C ALA A 11 25.41 -8.87 15.13
N GLU A 12 25.36 -7.89 14.22
CA GLU A 12 26.10 -6.62 14.28
C GLU A 12 25.44 -5.64 15.24
N GLU A 13 24.10 -5.53 15.22
CA GLU A 13 23.36 -4.80 16.25
C GLU A 13 23.58 -5.47 17.62
N ARG A 14 23.53 -6.80 17.69
CA ARG A 14 23.83 -7.55 18.91
C ARG A 14 25.30 -7.40 19.34
N GLN A 15 26.27 -7.48 18.45
CA GLN A 15 27.69 -7.28 18.76
C GLN A 15 27.95 -5.84 19.18
N ASN A 16 27.30 -4.85 18.58
CA ASN A 16 27.38 -3.47 19.04
C ASN A 16 26.74 -3.30 20.42
N ILE A 17 25.59 -3.92 20.69
CA ILE A 17 24.96 -3.93 22.02
C ILE A 17 25.83 -4.66 23.05
N GLU A 18 26.46 -5.78 22.68
CA GLU A 18 27.34 -6.58 23.54
C GLU A 18 28.70 -5.89 23.79
N SER A 19 29.23 -5.13 22.82
CA SER A 19 30.54 -4.47 22.91
C SER A 19 30.49 -3.05 23.48
N THR A 20 29.40 -2.32 23.26
CA THR A 20 29.27 -0.91 23.71
C THR A 20 28.29 -0.75 24.87
N GLY A 21 27.50 -1.78 25.19
CA GLY A 21 26.41 -1.72 26.16
C GLY A 21 25.14 -1.13 25.53
N LEU A 22 23.97 -1.38 26.16
CA LEU A 22 22.69 -0.89 25.65
C LEU A 22 22.69 0.64 25.41
N ASP A 23 23.42 1.39 26.24
CA ASP A 23 23.45 2.86 26.21
C ASP A 23 24.31 3.44 25.07
N ALA A 24 25.26 2.69 24.51
CA ALA A 24 26.16 3.17 23.46
C ALA A 24 25.97 2.47 22.10
N ALA A 25 25.13 1.45 22.02
CA ALA A 25 24.72 0.90 20.74
C ALA A 25 23.97 1.94 19.92
N LYS A 26 24.19 1.99 18.60
CA LYS A 26 23.41 2.85 17.70
C LYS A 26 22.17 2.09 17.25
N TRP A 27 21.08 2.22 18.00
CA TRP A 27 19.81 1.55 17.71
C TRP A 27 19.18 2.10 16.43
N SER A 28 18.66 1.22 15.57
CA SER A 28 17.64 1.62 14.61
C SER A 28 16.43 2.19 15.36
N TRP A 29 15.70 3.12 14.74
CA TRP A 29 14.50 3.68 15.38
C TRP A 29 13.47 2.56 15.66
N GLN A 30 13.40 1.54 14.80
CA GLN A 30 12.52 0.37 14.98
C GLN A 30 12.90 -0.43 16.22
N ALA A 31 14.18 -0.79 16.37
CA ALA A 31 14.66 -1.50 17.55
C ALA A 31 14.41 -0.70 18.83
N HIS A 32 14.61 0.62 18.78
CA HIS A 32 14.34 1.48 19.93
C HIS A 32 12.85 1.55 20.27
N ALA A 33 11.95 1.59 19.28
CA ALA A 33 10.51 1.51 19.51
C ALA A 33 10.11 0.21 20.21
N SER A 34 10.64 -0.93 19.75
CA SER A 34 10.42 -2.24 20.38
C SER A 34 10.97 -2.30 21.80
N HIS A 35 12.14 -1.71 22.05
CA HIS A 35 12.69 -1.61 23.41
C HIS A 35 11.83 -0.77 24.33
N LEU A 36 11.40 0.40 23.87
CA LEU A 36 10.50 1.26 24.63
C LEU A 36 9.15 0.57 24.89
N ARG A 37 8.70 -0.36 24.06
CA ARG A 37 7.48 -1.13 24.38
C ARG A 37 7.69 -2.23 25.42
N ARG A 38 8.92 -2.73 25.58
CA ARG A 38 9.25 -3.87 26.45
C ARG A 38 8.91 -3.58 27.91
N GLY A 39 8.28 -4.56 28.58
CA GLY A 39 8.00 -4.50 30.01
C GLY A 39 6.93 -3.47 30.41
N VAL A 40 6.16 -2.95 29.45
CA VAL A 40 4.99 -2.10 29.74
C VAL A 40 3.79 -2.98 30.04
N GLU A 41 3.29 -2.90 31.27
CA GLU A 41 2.09 -3.63 31.72
C GLU A 41 0.80 -2.81 31.57
N LYS A 42 0.89 -1.48 31.70
CA LYS A 42 -0.25 -0.57 31.70
C LYS A 42 -0.19 0.41 30.52
N SER A 43 -1.35 0.74 29.95
CA SER A 43 -1.41 1.61 28.76
C SER A 43 -0.95 3.04 29.05
N GLU A 44 -1.14 3.52 30.28
CA GLU A 44 -0.78 4.86 30.71
C GLU A 44 0.74 5.08 30.62
N ASP A 45 1.52 4.02 30.87
CA ASP A 45 2.98 4.03 30.84
C ASP A 45 3.55 4.15 29.41
N LEU A 46 2.73 3.96 28.37
CA LEU A 46 3.14 4.17 26.98
C LEU A 46 3.29 5.65 26.63
N THR A 47 2.54 6.53 27.29
CA THR A 47 2.54 7.97 26.99
C THR A 47 3.93 8.59 27.10
N PRO A 48 4.65 8.48 28.23
CA PRO A 48 6.00 9.05 28.34
C PRO A 48 6.98 8.41 27.35
N ARG A 49 6.86 7.11 27.08
CA ARG A 49 7.73 6.38 26.16
C ARG A 49 7.51 6.79 24.69
N ARG A 50 6.26 7.06 24.30
CA ARG A 50 5.92 7.64 22.99
C ARG A 50 6.51 9.04 22.85
N SER A 51 6.37 9.88 23.87
CA SER A 51 6.96 11.24 23.86
C SER A 51 8.48 11.19 23.71
N GLU A 52 9.15 10.34 24.47
CA GLU A 52 10.59 10.11 24.33
C GLU A 52 10.97 9.67 22.91
N PHE A 53 10.26 8.68 22.37
CA PHE A 53 10.50 8.20 21.01
C PHE A 53 10.36 9.32 19.97
N LEU A 54 9.28 10.09 20.03
CA LEU A 54 9.00 11.16 19.07
C LEU A 54 10.09 12.25 19.14
N ILE A 55 10.46 12.69 20.35
CA ILE A 55 11.51 13.70 20.58
C ILE A 55 12.85 13.25 20.01
N ARG A 56 13.20 11.97 20.22
CA ARG A 56 14.50 11.43 19.80
C ARG A 56 14.58 11.20 18.31
N HIS A 57 13.53 10.66 17.70
CA HIS A 57 13.59 10.12 16.34
C HIS A 57 12.73 10.89 15.35
N ALA A 58 11.47 11.14 15.69
CA ALA A 58 10.43 11.53 14.73
C ALA A 58 10.09 13.04 14.74
N MET A 59 10.88 13.87 15.42
CA MET A 59 10.65 15.30 15.53
C MET A 59 11.93 16.09 15.23
N GLU A 60 11.81 17.08 14.35
CA GLU A 60 12.83 18.12 14.15
C GLU A 60 12.65 19.19 15.22
N LEU A 61 13.43 19.13 16.30
CA LEU A 61 13.30 20.02 17.45
C LEU A 61 13.61 21.48 17.08
N GLU A 62 12.73 22.39 17.52
CA GLU A 62 12.87 23.83 17.32
C GLU A 62 13.22 24.52 18.64
N GLY A 63 14.36 25.23 18.67
CA GLY A 63 14.72 26.12 19.78
C GLY A 63 15.08 25.43 21.11
N ILE A 64 15.28 24.11 21.12
CA ILE A 64 15.68 23.35 22.31
C ILE A 64 16.65 22.22 21.93
N SER A 65 17.59 21.91 22.82
CA SER A 65 18.50 20.78 22.64
C SER A 65 17.75 19.45 22.87
N LEU A 66 18.23 18.36 22.26
CA LEU A 66 17.67 17.02 22.50
C LEU A 66 17.70 16.64 23.98
N GLN A 67 18.79 16.98 24.69
CA GLN A 67 18.94 16.66 26.11
C GLN A 67 17.89 17.38 26.96
N ASP A 68 17.65 18.65 26.70
CA ASP A 68 16.68 19.44 27.45
C ASP A 68 15.24 19.04 27.10
N ALA A 69 14.97 18.72 25.83
CA ALA A 69 13.69 18.20 25.38
C ALA A 69 13.32 16.87 26.04
N LEU A 70 14.30 15.98 26.25
CA LEU A 70 14.07 14.70 26.94
C LEU A 70 13.85 14.86 28.45
N LYS A 71 14.49 15.86 29.09
CA LYS A 71 14.25 16.18 30.51
C LYS A 71 12.86 16.78 30.73
N GLU A 72 12.41 17.64 29.82
CA GLU A 72 11.11 18.31 29.89
C GLU A 72 10.31 18.14 28.58
N THR A 73 9.75 16.96 28.36
CA THR A 73 9.07 16.57 27.11
C THR A 73 7.95 17.53 26.69
N LYS A 74 7.30 18.21 27.63
CA LYS A 74 6.25 19.21 27.37
C LYS A 74 6.75 20.48 26.66
N LYS A 75 8.05 20.79 26.75
CA LYS A 75 8.68 21.93 26.07
C LYS A 75 9.10 21.59 24.64
N ALA A 76 9.18 20.30 24.30
CA ALA A 76 9.58 19.87 22.98
C ALA A 76 8.53 20.25 21.94
N LYS A 77 8.97 20.95 20.89
CA LYS A 77 8.16 21.35 19.74
C LYS A 77 9.00 21.18 18.49
N GLY A 78 8.33 20.90 17.38
CA GLY A 78 9.01 20.65 16.14
C GLY A 78 8.09 20.11 15.06
N LYS A 79 8.63 20.03 13.85
CA LYS A 79 7.97 19.41 12.71
C LYS A 79 8.18 17.90 12.74
N ALA A 80 7.25 17.16 12.14
CA ALA A 80 7.41 15.74 11.96
C ALA A 80 8.63 15.46 11.08
N LYS A 81 9.51 14.59 11.56
CA LYS A 81 10.68 14.11 10.83
C LYS A 81 10.33 12.80 10.13
N VAL A 82 10.77 12.67 8.88
CA VAL A 82 10.67 11.41 8.12
C VAL A 82 11.71 10.42 8.64
N LEU A 83 11.31 9.17 8.81
CA LEU A 83 12.18 8.07 9.19
C LEU A 83 12.34 7.10 8.02
N PRO A 84 13.58 6.76 7.64
CA PRO A 84 13.85 5.76 6.62
C PRO A 84 13.59 4.35 7.17
N CYS A 85 13.11 3.46 6.31
CA CYS A 85 12.94 2.04 6.59
C CYS A 85 13.92 1.22 5.75
N PRO A 86 14.40 0.07 6.24
CA PRO A 86 15.37 -0.73 5.52
C PRO A 86 14.68 -1.47 4.36
N THR A 87 14.97 -1.04 3.13
CA THR A 87 14.47 -1.67 1.89
C THR A 87 15.53 -2.49 1.16
N ARG A 88 16.81 -2.32 1.51
CA ARG A 88 17.94 -2.98 0.85
C ARG A 88 17.87 -4.50 0.97
N GLU A 89 17.40 -5.00 2.09
CA GLU A 89 17.27 -6.41 2.39
C GLU A 89 16.10 -7.02 1.60
N LEU A 90 15.00 -6.29 1.44
CA LEU A 90 13.91 -6.68 0.55
C LEU A 90 14.37 -6.76 -0.92
N GLU A 91 15.16 -5.79 -1.36
CA GLU A 91 15.77 -5.79 -2.70
C GLU A 91 16.66 -7.03 -2.90
N ARG A 92 17.56 -7.30 -1.95
CA ARG A 92 18.45 -8.46 -1.98
C ARG A 92 17.70 -9.80 -1.94
N ALA A 93 16.59 -9.85 -1.23
CA ALA A 93 15.71 -11.02 -1.18
C ALA A 93 14.87 -11.19 -2.47
N GLY A 94 14.92 -10.22 -3.40
CA GLY A 94 14.11 -10.24 -4.62
C GLY A 94 12.62 -9.96 -4.38
N LEU A 95 12.25 -9.44 -3.21
CA LEU A 95 10.85 -9.21 -2.82
C LEU A 95 10.27 -7.91 -3.43
N LEU A 96 11.12 -6.93 -3.75
CA LEU A 96 10.70 -5.75 -4.50
C LEU A 96 10.53 -6.05 -6.00
N ASP A 97 11.29 -7.02 -6.52
CA ASP A 97 11.44 -7.28 -7.95
C ASP A 97 10.90 -8.63 -8.45
N ALA A 98 9.84 -9.12 -7.80
CA ALA A 98 9.12 -10.33 -8.24
C ALA A 98 8.30 -10.10 -9.53
N ALA A 99 8.98 -9.76 -10.64
CA ALA A 99 8.37 -9.61 -11.95
C ALA A 99 7.89 -10.97 -12.47
N VAL A 100 6.64 -11.02 -12.93
CA VAL A 100 6.07 -12.23 -13.54
C VAL A 100 6.49 -12.30 -15.00
N ASP A 101 7.16 -13.39 -15.38
CA ASP A 101 7.47 -13.65 -16.78
C ASP A 101 6.22 -14.10 -17.53
N VAL A 102 5.70 -13.20 -18.37
CA VAL A 102 4.49 -13.41 -19.15
C VAL A 102 4.62 -14.55 -20.17
N ALA A 103 5.83 -14.93 -20.58
CA ALA A 103 6.03 -16.02 -21.52
C ALA A 103 5.53 -17.36 -20.96
N HIS A 104 5.58 -17.52 -19.64
CA HIS A 104 5.14 -18.73 -18.92
C HIS A 104 3.65 -18.73 -18.57
N LEU A 105 2.93 -17.63 -18.79
CA LEU A 105 1.50 -17.55 -18.57
C LEU A 105 0.71 -18.14 -19.76
N PRO A 106 -0.59 -18.45 -19.62
CA PRO A 106 -1.41 -18.83 -20.77
C PRO A 106 -1.61 -17.67 -21.77
N ALA A 107 -2.01 -18.02 -22.99
CA ALA A 107 -2.26 -17.04 -24.06
C ALA A 107 -3.19 -15.90 -23.61
N TYR A 108 -2.88 -14.69 -24.05
CA TYR A 108 -3.57 -13.44 -23.73
C TYR A 108 -3.50 -12.97 -22.27
N SER A 109 -2.75 -13.66 -21.41
CA SER A 109 -2.37 -13.14 -20.08
C SER A 109 -1.45 -11.92 -20.21
N ALA A 110 -1.41 -11.09 -19.18
CA ALA A 110 -0.56 -9.90 -19.16
C ALA A 110 -0.04 -9.56 -17.77
N ALA A 111 1.13 -8.94 -17.70
CA ALA A 111 1.68 -8.30 -16.52
C ALA A 111 1.64 -6.78 -16.70
N VAL A 112 1.20 -6.06 -15.68
CA VAL A 112 1.03 -4.61 -15.70
C VAL A 112 1.74 -4.00 -14.49
N THR A 113 2.51 -2.94 -14.76
CA THR A 113 3.15 -2.12 -13.74
C THR A 113 2.66 -0.68 -13.87
N LEU A 114 1.98 -0.19 -12.85
CA LEU A 114 1.48 1.17 -12.76
C LEU A 114 2.29 1.94 -11.72
N ARG A 115 3.03 2.96 -12.15
CA ARG A 115 3.90 3.78 -11.30
C ARG A 115 3.19 5.07 -10.92
N PHE A 116 3.40 5.51 -9.69
CA PHE A 116 2.82 6.74 -9.17
C PHE A 116 3.74 7.42 -8.16
N GLN A 117 3.51 8.71 -7.97
CA GLN A 117 4.04 9.49 -6.86
C GLN A 117 2.98 9.63 -5.77
N LEU A 118 3.37 9.43 -4.52
CA LEU A 118 2.52 9.71 -3.37
C LEU A 118 2.57 11.22 -3.03
N LEU A 119 1.41 11.86 -2.96
CA LEU A 119 1.28 13.31 -2.74
C LEU A 119 0.96 13.68 -1.29
N SER A 120 0.34 12.76 -0.54
CA SER A 120 0.02 12.96 0.88
C SER A 120 0.31 11.69 1.68
N PRO A 121 0.48 11.80 3.01
CA PRO A 121 0.77 10.64 3.83
C PRO A 121 -0.25 9.53 3.64
N LEU A 122 0.22 8.30 3.51
CA LEU A 122 -0.63 7.12 3.30
C LEU A 122 -0.83 6.40 4.64
N LEU A 123 -2.08 6.36 5.08
CA LEU A 123 -2.49 5.63 6.28
C LEU A 123 -2.82 4.20 5.91
N THR A 124 -2.01 3.26 6.41
CA THR A 124 -2.30 1.84 6.43
C THR A 124 -2.58 1.42 7.87
N ARG A 125 -3.19 0.24 8.05
CA ARG A 125 -3.41 -0.34 9.37
C ARG A 125 -2.58 -1.61 9.47
N ASP A 126 -1.64 -1.62 10.41
CA ASP A 126 -1.07 -2.87 10.90
C ASP A 126 -1.96 -3.48 11.98
N ASP A 127 -1.84 -4.79 12.15
CA ASP A 127 -2.49 -5.55 13.22
C ASP A 127 -1.44 -6.05 14.22
N ASP A 128 -0.46 -5.19 14.57
CA ASP A 128 0.53 -5.46 15.62
C ASP A 128 0.01 -4.96 16.99
N PRO A 129 -0.48 -5.85 17.87
CA PRO A 129 -1.03 -5.47 19.18
C PRO A 129 0.06 -5.03 20.17
N PHE A 130 1.33 -5.31 19.88
CA PHE A 130 2.46 -5.02 20.75
C PHE A 130 3.36 -3.93 20.17
N TYR A 131 2.80 -3.01 19.36
CA TYR A 131 3.53 -1.83 18.91
C TYR A 131 3.55 -0.71 19.97
N LEU A 132 4.50 0.22 19.84
CA LEU A 132 4.62 1.38 20.75
C LEU A 132 3.45 2.36 20.59
N PHE A 133 2.94 2.52 19.37
CA PHE A 133 1.84 3.42 19.01
C PHE A 133 0.55 2.66 18.72
N ASP A 134 -0.60 3.29 18.94
CA ASP A 134 -1.91 2.65 18.77
C ASP A 134 -2.31 2.46 17.30
N ASN A 135 -1.77 3.29 16.40
CA ASN A 135 -2.07 3.23 14.97
C ASN A 135 -0.77 3.06 14.16
N PRO A 136 -0.15 1.87 14.19
CA PRO A 136 1.00 1.54 13.35
C PRO A 136 0.65 1.51 11.87
N ALA A 137 1.60 1.95 11.03
CA ALA A 137 1.57 1.68 9.60
C ALA A 137 1.94 0.20 9.39
N ARG A 138 1.28 -0.44 8.42
CA ARG A 138 1.57 -1.83 8.08
C ARG A 138 3.01 -2.01 7.60
N LYS A 139 3.76 -2.87 8.27
CA LYS A 139 5.15 -3.19 7.95
C LYS A 139 5.35 -4.70 7.83
N ASP A 140 6.31 -5.10 7.01
CA ASP A 140 6.77 -6.49 7.00
C ASP A 140 7.42 -6.82 8.35
N HIS A 141 7.14 -8.02 8.88
CA HIS A 141 7.59 -8.39 10.23
C HIS A 141 9.09 -8.69 10.31
N ILE A 142 9.73 -9.06 9.20
CA ILE A 142 11.14 -9.46 9.17
C ILE A 142 12.00 -8.22 8.93
N TYR A 143 11.64 -7.44 7.92
CA TYR A 143 12.44 -6.29 7.48
C TYR A 143 11.92 -4.96 8.04
N GLY A 144 10.71 -4.90 8.62
CA GLY A 144 10.16 -3.65 9.13
C GLY A 144 9.85 -2.61 8.04
N ALA A 145 9.81 -3.03 6.79
CA ALA A 145 9.56 -2.19 5.64
C ALA A 145 8.05 -1.97 5.42
N PRO A 146 7.60 -0.72 5.25
CA PRO A 146 6.19 -0.42 5.12
C PRO A 146 5.64 -0.85 3.76
N PHE A 147 4.41 -1.38 3.76
CA PHE A 147 3.75 -1.79 2.53
C PHE A 147 2.23 -1.65 2.56
N LEU A 148 1.63 -1.56 1.38
CA LEU A 148 0.20 -1.76 1.17
C LEU A 148 -0.01 -3.20 0.71
N ALA A 149 -0.76 -3.98 1.51
CA ALA A 149 -0.97 -5.39 1.24
C ALA A 149 -1.68 -5.64 -0.10
N ALA A 150 -1.30 -6.71 -0.80
CA ALA A 150 -1.91 -7.10 -2.08
C ALA A 150 -3.45 -7.20 -1.99
N ALA A 151 -3.98 -7.72 -0.88
CA ALA A 151 -5.42 -7.78 -0.64
C ALA A 151 -6.07 -6.39 -0.54
N SER A 152 -5.40 -5.43 0.12
CA SER A 152 -5.86 -4.04 0.20
C SER A 152 -5.83 -3.37 -1.17
N VAL A 153 -4.79 -3.60 -1.97
CA VAL A 153 -4.70 -3.10 -3.36
C VAL A 153 -5.84 -3.67 -4.21
N LYS A 154 -6.08 -4.99 -4.13
CA LYS A 154 -7.20 -5.66 -4.82
C LYS A 154 -8.56 -5.08 -4.40
N GLY A 155 -8.76 -4.80 -3.12
CA GLY A 155 -9.97 -4.16 -2.61
C GLY A 155 -10.18 -2.75 -3.15
N LEU A 156 -9.13 -1.93 -3.18
CA LEU A 156 -9.16 -0.58 -3.75
C LEU A 156 -9.39 -0.60 -5.28
N ALA A 157 -8.85 -1.61 -5.97
CA ALA A 157 -9.12 -1.82 -7.40
C ALA A 157 -10.58 -2.23 -7.63
N ALA A 158 -11.15 -3.08 -6.78
CA ALA A 158 -12.56 -3.46 -6.87
C ALA A 158 -13.50 -2.27 -6.62
N ASP A 159 -13.21 -1.41 -5.64
CA ASP A 159 -13.93 -0.16 -5.38
C ASP A 159 -13.88 0.78 -6.61
N ALA A 160 -12.70 0.93 -7.22
CA ALA A 160 -12.54 1.72 -8.46
C ALA A 160 -13.35 1.16 -9.63
N VAL A 161 -13.32 -0.16 -9.86
CA VAL A 161 -14.10 -0.81 -10.93
C VAL A 161 -15.59 -0.67 -10.68
N GLN A 162 -16.05 -0.83 -9.43
CA GLN A 162 -17.46 -0.64 -9.07
C GLN A 162 -17.95 0.77 -9.38
N ARG A 163 -17.12 1.78 -9.14
CA ARG A 163 -17.45 3.19 -9.44
C ARG A 163 -17.39 3.51 -10.93
N GLY A 164 -16.46 2.90 -11.65
CA GLY A 164 -16.34 3.06 -13.11
C GLY A 164 -17.41 2.31 -13.90
N PHE A 165 -17.91 1.20 -13.36
CA PHE A 165 -18.88 0.32 -14.00
C PHE A 165 -19.99 -0.10 -13.01
N PRO A 166 -20.81 0.86 -12.55
CA PRO A 166 -21.89 0.59 -11.60
C PRO A 166 -23.01 -0.22 -12.26
N LEU A 167 -23.84 -0.85 -11.43
CA LEU A 167 -25.15 -1.36 -11.87
C LEU A 167 -26.15 -0.21 -11.91
N GLU A 168 -27.27 -0.41 -12.60
CA GLU A 168 -28.40 0.55 -12.58
C GLU A 168 -29.00 0.69 -11.18
N GLN A 169 -28.98 -0.38 -10.40
CA GLN A 169 -29.49 -0.38 -9.02
C GLN A 169 -28.51 0.31 -8.08
N GLU A 170 -29.03 1.09 -7.14
CA GLU A 170 -28.19 1.71 -6.11
C GLU A 170 -27.48 0.67 -5.24
N TRP A 171 -26.19 0.89 -4.96
CA TRP A 171 -25.35 0.00 -4.16
C TRP A 171 -25.99 -0.47 -2.85
N LYS A 172 -26.66 0.44 -2.13
CA LYS A 172 -27.30 0.15 -0.83
C LYS A 172 -28.46 -0.85 -0.94
N THR A 173 -29.08 -0.96 -2.11
CA THR A 173 -30.21 -1.87 -2.35
C THR A 173 -29.76 -3.29 -2.69
N LEU A 174 -28.48 -3.49 -3.02
CA LEU A 174 -27.93 -4.80 -3.40
C LEU A 174 -27.79 -5.77 -2.23
N GLY A 175 -27.84 -5.32 -0.97
CA GLY A 175 -27.65 -6.21 0.18
C GLY A 175 -27.62 -5.47 1.51
N LYS A 176 -27.74 -6.21 2.60
CA LYS A 176 -27.81 -5.68 3.97
C LYS A 176 -26.46 -5.16 4.45
N ASN A 177 -25.39 -5.86 4.07
CA ASN A 177 -24.01 -5.55 4.42
C ASN A 177 -23.13 -5.50 3.15
N ASP A 178 -21.89 -5.04 3.30
CA ASP A 178 -20.99 -4.86 2.16
C ASP A 178 -20.61 -6.19 1.48
N GLN A 179 -20.50 -7.27 2.24
CA GLN A 179 -20.20 -8.60 1.69
C GLN A 179 -21.30 -9.08 0.74
N GLU A 180 -22.57 -8.96 1.15
CA GLU A 180 -23.72 -9.29 0.29
C GLU A 180 -23.75 -8.41 -0.95
N ARG A 181 -23.54 -7.10 -0.81
CA ARG A 181 -23.53 -6.15 -1.94
C ARG A 181 -22.44 -6.47 -2.94
N THR A 182 -21.21 -6.72 -2.46
CA THR A 182 -20.09 -7.14 -3.31
C THR A 182 -20.39 -8.44 -4.05
N THR A 183 -20.96 -9.42 -3.36
CA THR A 183 -21.34 -10.70 -3.94
C THR A 183 -22.38 -10.52 -5.05
N ARG A 184 -23.46 -9.76 -4.79
CA ARG A 184 -24.48 -9.49 -5.81
C ARG A 184 -23.95 -8.69 -7.00
N TYR A 185 -23.12 -7.68 -6.74
CA TYR A 185 -22.48 -6.89 -7.79
C TYR A 185 -21.66 -7.77 -8.73
N ARG A 186 -20.78 -8.62 -8.18
CA ARG A 186 -19.95 -9.52 -8.98
C ARG A 186 -20.75 -10.62 -9.67
N ARG A 187 -21.93 -11.01 -9.16
CA ARG A 187 -22.81 -11.95 -9.88
C ARG A 187 -23.47 -11.33 -11.11
N GLN A 188 -23.83 -10.05 -11.04
CA GLN A 188 -24.52 -9.35 -12.12
C GLN A 188 -23.57 -8.67 -13.11
N GLN A 189 -22.34 -8.35 -12.69
CA GLN A 189 -21.36 -7.67 -13.52
C GLN A 189 -20.24 -8.63 -13.95
N ALA A 190 -20.30 -9.12 -15.20
CA ALA A 190 -19.38 -10.13 -15.74
C ALA A 190 -17.90 -9.68 -15.68
N LEU A 191 -17.62 -8.41 -15.99
CA LEU A 191 -16.29 -7.81 -15.85
C LEU A 191 -15.74 -7.99 -14.41
N ALA A 192 -16.52 -7.59 -13.41
CA ALA A 192 -16.10 -7.65 -12.01
C ALA A 192 -15.95 -9.09 -11.52
N ARG A 193 -16.82 -10.00 -11.98
CA ARG A 193 -16.72 -11.45 -11.74
C ARG A 193 -15.38 -11.99 -12.21
N ARG A 194 -15.03 -11.77 -13.49
CA ARG A 194 -13.78 -12.27 -14.09
C ARG A 194 -12.56 -11.67 -13.43
N LEU A 195 -12.55 -10.36 -13.15
CA LEU A 195 -11.41 -9.69 -12.54
C LEU A 195 -11.15 -10.16 -11.10
N PHE A 196 -12.18 -10.20 -10.25
CA PHE A 196 -12.00 -10.33 -8.80
C PHE A 196 -12.41 -11.69 -8.22
N GLY A 197 -13.24 -12.45 -8.94
CA GLY A 197 -13.77 -13.74 -8.52
C GLY A 197 -14.98 -13.63 -7.59
N LEU A 198 -15.58 -14.78 -7.32
CA LEU A 198 -16.71 -14.98 -6.41
C LEU A 198 -16.32 -16.04 -5.38
N ALA A 199 -16.48 -15.71 -4.10
CA ALA A 199 -16.36 -16.68 -3.03
C ALA A 199 -17.77 -17.00 -2.52
N SER A 200 -18.05 -18.29 -2.36
CA SER A 200 -19.23 -18.78 -1.65
C SER A 200 -18.78 -19.62 -0.47
N ASP A 201 -19.27 -19.29 0.72
CA ASP A 201 -19.06 -20.11 1.92
C ASP A 201 -20.11 -21.23 2.03
N ALA A 202 -21.07 -21.30 1.09
CA ALA A 202 -22.20 -22.23 1.09
C ALA A 202 -22.39 -22.92 -0.28
N ASP A 203 -23.15 -24.02 -0.31
CA ASP A 203 -23.56 -24.78 -1.52
C ASP A 203 -24.51 -23.99 -2.47
N GLU A 204 -24.64 -22.66 -2.33
CA GLU A 204 -25.51 -21.84 -3.17
C GLU A 204 -24.98 -21.65 -4.60
N PHE A 205 -23.66 -21.63 -4.78
CA PHE A 205 -22.99 -21.50 -6.07
C PHE A 205 -21.50 -21.87 -5.96
N ASP A 206 -20.91 -22.27 -7.09
CA ASP A 206 -19.49 -22.60 -7.17
C ASP A 206 -18.62 -21.37 -6.92
N SER A 207 -17.57 -21.56 -6.11
CA SER A 207 -16.52 -20.55 -5.94
C SER A 207 -15.68 -20.43 -7.21
N GLU A 208 -15.35 -19.19 -7.58
CA GLU A 208 -14.58 -18.87 -8.77
C GLU A 208 -13.43 -17.93 -8.44
N ALA A 209 -12.21 -18.35 -8.77
CA ALA A 209 -11.04 -17.50 -8.66
C ALA A 209 -11.09 -16.37 -9.70
N GLY A 210 -10.80 -15.14 -9.25
CA GLY A 210 -10.60 -14.01 -10.15
C GLY A 210 -9.30 -14.13 -10.94
N ARG A 211 -9.24 -13.45 -12.09
CA ARG A 211 -8.11 -13.44 -13.00
C ARG A 211 -7.01 -12.45 -12.59
N LEU A 212 -7.27 -11.55 -11.64
CA LEU A 212 -6.28 -10.57 -11.16
C LEU A 212 -5.52 -11.03 -9.93
N HIS A 213 -4.20 -10.86 -10.01
CA HIS A 213 -3.26 -11.08 -8.92
C HIS A 213 -2.41 -9.82 -8.72
N PHE A 214 -2.46 -9.26 -7.52
CA PHE A 214 -1.69 -8.07 -7.15
C PHE A 214 -0.49 -8.46 -6.30
N SER A 215 0.61 -7.72 -6.47
CA SER A 215 1.73 -7.75 -5.53
C SER A 215 1.52 -6.69 -4.42
N PRO A 216 2.17 -6.84 -3.26
CA PRO A 216 2.29 -5.76 -2.29
C PRO A 216 2.95 -4.52 -2.92
N VAL A 217 2.55 -3.33 -2.47
CA VAL A 217 3.20 -2.07 -2.84
C VAL A 217 4.11 -1.65 -1.70
N TRP A 218 5.41 -1.59 -1.96
CA TRP A 218 6.43 -1.31 -0.96
C TRP A 218 6.79 0.17 -0.90
N PHE A 219 7.18 0.63 0.29
CA PHE A 219 7.62 2.00 0.55
C PHE A 219 8.88 1.99 1.42
N SER A 220 9.61 3.10 1.45
CA SER A 220 10.92 3.21 2.11
C SER A 220 10.95 4.20 3.27
N SER A 221 9.85 4.90 3.55
CA SER A 221 9.85 5.98 4.53
C SER A 221 8.49 6.13 5.21
N ILE A 222 8.55 6.47 6.49
CA ILE A 222 7.38 6.76 7.32
C ILE A 222 7.52 8.12 7.99
N GLN A 223 6.42 8.61 8.54
CA GLN A 223 6.37 9.77 9.41
C GLN A 223 5.30 9.57 10.47
N TYR A 224 5.42 10.31 11.57
CA TYR A 224 4.40 10.31 12.63
C TYR A 224 3.51 11.54 12.50
N LEU A 225 2.21 11.28 12.57
CA LEU A 225 1.15 12.27 12.49
C LEU A 225 0.41 12.34 13.81
N VAL A 226 -0.06 13.54 14.15
CA VAL A 226 -0.98 13.76 15.27
C VAL A 226 -2.28 14.31 14.71
N LEU A 227 -3.35 13.54 14.84
CA LEU A 227 -4.70 13.96 14.50
C LEU A 227 -5.44 14.30 15.78
N ASN A 228 -5.92 15.54 15.92
CA ASN A 228 -6.71 15.94 17.09
C ASN A 228 -8.19 16.08 16.70
N PRO A 229 -9.06 15.10 16.99
CA PRO A 229 -10.48 15.20 16.67
C PRO A 229 -11.11 16.37 17.42
N MET A 230 -11.88 17.19 16.72
CA MET A 230 -12.56 18.33 17.32
C MET A 230 -13.89 17.92 17.94
N LYS A 231 -14.31 18.63 18.99
CA LYS A 231 -15.67 18.52 19.51
C LYS A 231 -16.66 19.08 18.49
N ASN A 232 -17.82 18.43 18.37
CA ASN A 232 -18.91 18.85 17.47
C ASN A 232 -19.76 19.99 18.06
N ASP A 233 -19.23 20.75 19.02
CA ASP A 233 -19.91 21.84 19.73
C ASP A 233 -19.51 23.23 19.19
N ASN A 234 -18.85 23.28 18.03
CA ASN A 234 -18.29 24.48 17.41
C ASN A 234 -17.32 25.27 18.29
N SER A 235 -16.84 24.71 19.40
CA SER A 235 -15.89 25.39 20.30
C SER A 235 -14.50 25.58 19.69
N GLY A 236 -14.18 24.83 18.62
CA GLY A 236 -12.82 24.77 18.09
C GLY A 236 -11.87 23.89 18.93
N ILE A 237 -12.36 23.30 20.03
CA ILE A 237 -11.53 22.58 20.99
C ILE A 237 -11.34 21.13 20.55
N GLY A 238 -10.08 20.71 20.44
CA GLY A 238 -9.71 19.33 20.22
C GLY A 238 -9.97 18.43 21.43
N THR A 239 -10.10 17.14 21.19
CA THR A 239 -10.30 16.11 22.22
C THR A 239 -8.95 15.48 22.59
N GLN A 240 -8.84 14.15 22.53
CA GLN A 240 -7.59 13.46 22.77
C GLN A 240 -6.83 13.32 21.44
N PRO A 241 -5.60 13.86 21.35
CA PRO A 241 -4.78 13.69 20.15
C PRO A 241 -4.48 12.20 19.89
N LEU A 242 -4.68 11.80 18.64
CA LEU A 242 -4.42 10.45 18.15
C LEU A 242 -3.13 10.45 17.35
N GLN A 243 -2.21 9.57 17.72
CA GLN A 243 -0.94 9.40 17.02
C GLN A 243 -1.09 8.32 15.95
N PHE A 244 -0.63 8.62 14.75
CA PHE A 244 -0.61 7.72 13.60
C PHE A 244 0.80 7.62 13.06
N GLU A 245 1.23 6.40 12.79
CA GLU A 245 2.34 6.16 11.88
C GLU A 245 1.77 6.10 10.46
N ALA A 246 2.40 6.83 9.54
CA ALA A 246 1.95 6.94 8.16
C ALA A 246 3.13 6.75 7.22
N ILE A 247 2.90 6.18 6.05
CA ILE A 247 3.89 6.19 4.98
C ILE A 247 4.06 7.64 4.51
N ALA A 248 5.31 8.09 4.43
CA ALA A 248 5.64 9.47 4.09
C ALA A 248 5.54 9.72 2.57
N PRO A 249 5.05 10.89 2.13
CA PRO A 249 5.03 11.27 0.71
C PRO A 249 6.41 11.71 0.19
N VAL A 250 7.40 11.80 1.07
CA VAL A 250 8.79 12.12 0.76
C VAL A 250 9.73 11.26 1.61
N ASP A 251 10.97 11.14 1.17
CA ASP A 251 12.04 10.51 1.96
C ASP A 251 12.71 11.49 2.95
N GLU A 252 13.74 11.04 3.65
CA GLU A 252 14.47 11.83 4.64
C GLU A 252 15.21 13.05 4.06
N LYS A 253 15.35 13.13 2.73
CA LYS A 253 15.96 14.24 1.98
C LYS A 253 14.91 15.12 1.31
N GLY A 254 13.63 14.87 1.54
CA GLY A 254 12.52 15.59 0.91
C GLY A 254 12.28 15.21 -0.55
N ARG A 255 12.86 14.11 -1.05
CA ARG A 255 12.61 13.63 -2.42
C ARG A 255 11.24 12.96 -2.47
N PRO A 256 10.44 13.16 -3.53
CA PRO A 256 9.11 12.53 -3.64
C PRO A 256 9.14 11.02 -3.55
N CYS A 257 8.19 10.45 -2.79
CA CYS A 257 7.97 9.01 -2.70
C CYS A 257 7.39 8.48 -4.01
N GLN A 258 8.12 7.59 -4.67
CA GLN A 258 7.68 6.85 -5.85
C GLN A 258 7.34 5.42 -5.47
N ALA A 259 6.27 4.87 -6.03
CA ALA A 259 5.85 3.50 -5.77
C ALA A 259 5.23 2.86 -7.02
N GLU A 260 5.14 1.53 -7.01
CA GLU A 260 4.65 0.75 -8.13
C GLU A 260 3.55 -0.22 -7.70
N VAL A 261 2.43 -0.20 -8.41
CA VAL A 261 1.43 -1.25 -8.36
C VAL A 261 1.74 -2.26 -9.46
N ARG A 262 2.11 -3.46 -9.05
CA ARG A 262 2.36 -4.60 -9.96
C ARG A 262 1.22 -5.59 -9.86
N LEU A 263 0.69 -5.98 -11.00
CA LEU A 263 -0.36 -6.99 -11.11
C LEU A 263 -0.13 -7.86 -12.34
N PHE A 264 -0.67 -9.07 -12.32
CA PHE A 264 -0.85 -9.85 -13.54
C PHE A 264 -2.30 -10.31 -13.69
N TYR A 265 -2.74 -10.35 -14.94
CA TYR A 265 -3.99 -10.93 -15.39
C TYR A 265 -3.70 -12.31 -15.94
N PHE A 266 -4.21 -13.33 -15.25
CA PHE A 266 -4.14 -14.72 -15.66
C PHE A 266 -5.36 -15.06 -16.51
N ASN A 267 -5.16 -15.35 -17.80
CA ASN A 267 -6.23 -15.76 -18.70
C ASN A 267 -6.33 -17.29 -18.78
N PRO A 268 -7.29 -17.96 -18.11
CA PRO A 268 -7.33 -19.41 -18.06
C PRO A 268 -7.57 -20.05 -19.44
N ALA A 269 -6.67 -20.94 -19.86
CA ALA A 269 -6.82 -21.67 -21.12
C ALA A 269 -8.07 -22.58 -21.09
N GLY A 270 -8.86 -22.54 -22.16
CA GLY A 270 -10.05 -23.40 -22.32
C GLY A 270 -11.29 -22.98 -21.53
N ALA A 271 -11.22 -21.92 -20.70
CA ALA A 271 -12.40 -21.37 -20.04
C ALA A 271 -13.22 -20.47 -20.98
N LYS A 272 -14.53 -20.35 -20.72
CA LYS A 272 -15.39 -19.39 -21.43
C LYS A 272 -14.85 -17.97 -21.27
N GLU A 273 -15.09 -17.13 -22.27
CA GLU A 273 -14.67 -15.72 -22.28
C GLU A 273 -13.16 -15.56 -22.00
N SER A 274 -12.33 -16.40 -22.61
CA SER A 274 -10.86 -16.37 -22.48
C SER A 274 -10.17 -16.06 -23.81
N ASP A 275 -10.92 -15.45 -24.74
CA ASP A 275 -10.40 -14.90 -25.98
C ASP A 275 -9.66 -13.57 -25.75
N LEU A 276 -8.89 -13.14 -26.75
CA LEU A 276 -8.13 -11.89 -26.70
C LEU A 276 -9.02 -10.67 -26.42
N THR A 277 -10.19 -10.59 -27.05
CA THR A 277 -11.08 -9.42 -26.94
C THR A 277 -11.57 -9.28 -25.51
N THR A 278 -11.96 -10.39 -24.88
CA THR A 278 -12.32 -10.39 -23.46
C THR A 278 -11.15 -9.98 -22.57
N ALA A 279 -9.98 -10.62 -22.72
CA ALA A 279 -8.81 -10.32 -21.88
C ALA A 279 -8.35 -8.86 -22.00
N ALA A 280 -8.31 -8.33 -23.23
CA ALA A 280 -7.96 -6.94 -23.48
C ALA A 280 -9.02 -5.97 -22.94
N ASN A 281 -10.31 -6.25 -23.10
CA ASN A 281 -11.38 -5.42 -22.53
C ASN A 281 -11.32 -5.41 -20.99
N ASP A 282 -11.14 -6.57 -20.37
CA ASP A 282 -11.02 -6.69 -18.90
C ASP A 282 -9.90 -5.79 -18.36
N LEU A 283 -8.71 -5.88 -18.95
CA LEU A 283 -7.55 -5.06 -18.57
C LEU A 283 -7.73 -3.58 -18.90
N ALA A 284 -8.27 -3.23 -20.06
CA ALA A 284 -8.54 -1.84 -20.42
C ALA A 284 -9.51 -1.20 -19.43
N CYS A 285 -10.61 -1.87 -19.11
CA CYS A 285 -11.61 -1.40 -18.16
C CYS A 285 -11.01 -1.27 -16.75
N LEU A 286 -10.25 -2.26 -16.29
CA LEU A 286 -9.54 -2.17 -15.00
C LEU A 286 -8.67 -0.93 -14.96
N ILE A 287 -7.72 -0.80 -15.89
CA ILE A 287 -6.72 0.30 -15.87
C ILE A 287 -7.41 1.66 -16.02
N ALA A 288 -8.46 1.76 -16.85
CA ALA A 288 -9.26 2.98 -16.98
C ALA A 288 -9.93 3.36 -15.64
N ALA A 289 -10.49 2.39 -14.92
CA ALA A 289 -11.09 2.63 -13.61
C ALA A 289 -10.05 3.08 -12.58
N LEU A 290 -8.85 2.44 -12.57
CA LEU A 290 -7.76 2.85 -11.68
C LEU A 290 -7.28 4.27 -12.00
N ALA A 291 -7.08 4.58 -13.28
CA ALA A 291 -6.64 5.90 -13.76
C ALA A 291 -7.63 7.01 -13.39
N ALA A 292 -8.93 6.72 -13.38
CA ALA A 292 -9.96 7.71 -13.02
C ALA A 292 -10.11 7.87 -11.50
N TRP A 293 -10.17 6.77 -10.76
CA TRP A 293 -10.64 6.80 -9.37
C TRP A 293 -9.53 6.84 -8.32
N TRP A 294 -8.34 6.31 -8.59
CA TRP A 294 -7.26 6.35 -7.60
C TRP A 294 -6.67 7.76 -7.41
N PRO A 295 -6.43 8.56 -8.47
CA PRO A 295 -6.03 9.96 -8.27
C PRO A 295 -7.12 10.80 -7.59
N ALA A 296 -8.40 10.51 -7.86
CA ALA A 296 -9.53 11.24 -7.29
C ALA A 296 -9.81 10.91 -5.80
N LEU A 297 -9.50 9.69 -5.35
CA LEU A 297 -9.81 9.23 -3.99
C LEU A 297 -8.57 9.08 -3.10
N GLY A 298 -7.43 8.74 -3.66
CA GLY A 298 -6.26 8.27 -2.93
C GLY A 298 -6.34 6.78 -2.54
N LEU A 299 -5.30 6.31 -1.85
CA LEU A 299 -5.13 4.94 -1.36
C LEU A 299 -5.26 4.86 0.16
N GLY A 300 -5.46 3.65 0.67
CA GLY A 300 -5.46 3.38 2.12
C GLY A 300 -6.68 3.91 2.88
N ALA A 301 -6.48 4.27 4.14
CA ALA A 301 -7.52 4.75 5.05
C ALA A 301 -7.68 6.27 5.00
N LYS A 302 -8.85 6.77 5.41
CA LYS A 302 -9.19 8.21 5.47
C LYS A 302 -8.96 8.98 4.15
N ARG A 303 -9.11 8.29 3.02
CA ARG A 303 -9.08 8.82 1.64
C ARG A 303 -9.86 10.12 1.43
N LEU A 304 -11.10 10.17 1.91
CA LEU A 304 -11.96 11.36 1.79
C LEU A 304 -11.45 12.57 2.59
N ALA A 305 -10.54 12.38 3.55
CA ALA A 305 -9.86 13.45 4.27
C ALA A 305 -8.52 13.84 3.62
N GLY A 306 -8.24 13.35 2.40
CA GLY A 306 -7.06 13.70 1.62
C GLY A 306 -5.82 12.83 1.87
N TYR A 307 -5.91 11.78 2.67
CA TYR A 307 -4.80 10.84 2.91
C TYR A 307 -4.62 9.86 1.74
N GLY A 308 -3.36 9.51 1.45
CA GLY A 308 -2.99 8.58 0.39
C GLY A 308 -3.19 9.13 -1.03
N ALA A 309 -3.28 10.44 -1.22
CA ALA A 309 -3.42 11.07 -2.52
C ALA A 309 -2.21 10.72 -3.40
N LEU A 310 -2.43 10.51 -4.70
CA LEU A 310 -1.37 10.13 -5.64
C LEU A 310 -1.56 10.77 -7.01
N VAL A 311 -0.49 10.77 -7.80
CA VAL A 311 -0.51 11.09 -9.23
C VAL A 311 0.20 10.00 -10.03
N PRO A 312 -0.36 9.53 -11.16
CA PRO A 312 0.32 8.59 -12.05
C PRO A 312 1.62 9.18 -12.60
N THR A 313 2.63 8.34 -12.82
CA THR A 313 3.91 8.79 -13.40
C THR A 313 4.35 7.95 -14.59
N ALA A 314 4.00 6.66 -14.60
CA ALA A 314 4.24 5.78 -15.75
C ALA A 314 3.34 4.55 -15.71
N ALA A 315 3.21 3.89 -16.86
CA ALA A 315 2.50 2.64 -17.01
C ALA A 315 3.22 1.73 -18.00
N GLU A 316 3.29 0.44 -17.67
CA GLU A 316 3.91 -0.60 -18.48
C GLU A 316 3.00 -1.84 -18.54
N CYS A 317 2.90 -2.46 -19.72
CA CYS A 317 2.18 -3.70 -19.91
C CYS A 317 2.98 -4.63 -20.83
N SER A 318 3.19 -5.86 -20.38
CA SER A 318 3.69 -6.96 -21.20
C SER A 318 2.57 -7.98 -21.33
N ALA A 319 2.26 -8.43 -22.54
CA ALA A 319 1.21 -9.41 -22.76
C ALA A 319 1.64 -10.53 -23.70
N LYS A 320 1.12 -11.74 -23.45
CA LYS A 320 1.41 -12.92 -24.25
C LYS A 320 0.43 -13.06 -25.41
N ASP A 321 0.94 -13.26 -26.62
CA ASP A 321 0.16 -13.50 -27.85
C ASP A 321 -0.80 -12.36 -28.23
N TRP A 322 -0.48 -11.11 -27.87
CA TRP A 322 -1.25 -9.94 -28.29
C TRP A 322 -0.73 -9.44 -29.66
N PRO A 323 -1.49 -9.58 -30.75
CA PRO A 323 -1.01 -9.30 -32.09
C PRO A 323 -0.87 -7.80 -32.36
N GLY A 324 0.08 -7.44 -33.24
CA GLY A 324 0.23 -6.05 -33.70
C GLY A 324 0.74 -5.08 -32.64
N VAL A 325 1.39 -5.59 -31.58
CA VAL A 325 1.89 -4.79 -30.46
C VAL A 325 3.36 -5.07 -30.24
N THR A 326 4.19 -4.03 -30.33
CA THR A 326 5.56 -4.07 -29.83
C THR A 326 5.53 -4.04 -28.31
N GLN A 327 5.91 -5.15 -27.68
CA GLN A 327 5.96 -5.31 -26.24
C GLN A 327 7.35 -4.90 -25.69
N PRO A 328 7.44 -4.41 -24.44
CA PRO A 328 6.33 -3.97 -23.59
C PRO A 328 5.73 -2.65 -24.07
N LEU A 329 4.42 -2.47 -23.89
CA LEU A 329 3.78 -1.17 -23.99
C LEU A 329 4.27 -0.29 -22.84
N LYS A 330 4.83 0.89 -23.14
CA LYS A 330 5.37 1.82 -22.13
C LYS A 330 4.85 3.23 -22.36
N PHE A 331 4.39 3.86 -21.28
CA PHE A 331 3.88 5.23 -21.26
C PHE A 331 4.39 5.94 -20.01
N SER A 332 4.62 7.25 -20.12
CA SER A 332 5.10 8.11 -19.03
C SER A 332 4.26 9.39 -18.94
N GLY A 333 4.29 10.04 -17.77
CA GLY A 333 3.52 11.23 -17.46
C GLY A 333 2.18 10.95 -16.79
N ASP A 334 1.47 12.01 -16.45
CA ASP A 334 0.28 11.98 -15.60
C ASP A 334 -0.90 11.24 -16.26
N ASP A 335 -0.96 11.24 -17.59
CA ASP A 335 -1.97 10.50 -18.37
C ASP A 335 -1.53 9.09 -18.78
N SER A 336 -0.39 8.61 -18.28
CA SER A 336 0.22 7.33 -18.69
C SER A 336 -0.73 6.13 -18.51
N TRP A 337 -1.43 6.06 -17.38
CA TRP A 337 -2.36 4.98 -17.08
C TRP A 337 -3.58 5.02 -18.02
N GLN A 338 -4.13 6.21 -18.25
CA GLN A 338 -5.26 6.39 -19.16
C GLN A 338 -4.86 6.06 -20.61
N THR A 339 -3.66 6.44 -21.02
CA THR A 339 -3.11 6.16 -22.35
C THR A 339 -2.89 4.66 -22.56
N LEU A 340 -2.37 3.96 -21.54
CA LEU A 340 -2.26 2.51 -21.55
C LEU A 340 -3.64 1.85 -21.72
N ALA A 341 -4.63 2.25 -20.92
CA ALA A 341 -5.99 1.72 -21.02
C ALA A 341 -6.59 1.91 -22.42
N LYS A 342 -6.46 3.11 -23.01
CA LYS A 342 -6.92 3.40 -24.38
C LYS A 342 -6.20 2.53 -25.41
N LYS A 343 -4.87 2.36 -25.30
CA LYS A 343 -4.10 1.51 -26.22
C LYS A 343 -4.58 0.07 -26.15
N ILE A 344 -4.78 -0.48 -24.94
CA ILE A 344 -5.29 -1.84 -24.75
C ILE A 344 -6.71 -1.98 -25.34
N ALA A 345 -7.58 -0.99 -25.14
CA ALA A 345 -8.93 -1.02 -25.69
C ALA A 345 -8.95 -1.07 -27.23
N THR A 346 -7.95 -0.50 -27.92
CA THR A 346 -7.86 -0.62 -29.39
C THR A 346 -7.55 -2.04 -29.85
N ILE A 347 -6.81 -2.82 -29.05
CA ILE A 347 -6.46 -4.21 -29.35
C ILE A 347 -7.70 -5.09 -29.26
N ALA A 348 -8.59 -4.81 -28.29
CA ALA A 348 -9.87 -5.50 -28.17
C ALA A 348 -10.79 -5.25 -29.38
N LYS A 349 -10.68 -4.10 -30.05
CA LYS A 349 -11.49 -3.72 -31.22
C LYS A 349 -10.91 -4.22 -32.55
N GLY A 350 -9.60 -4.41 -32.64
CA GLY A 350 -8.86 -4.69 -33.89
C GLY A 350 -8.88 -6.13 -34.39
N LYS A 351 -9.86 -6.95 -34.00
CA LYS A 351 -10.04 -8.35 -34.44
C LYS A 351 -11.46 -8.67 -34.94
N ALA A 352 -12.17 -7.68 -35.49
CA ALA A 352 -13.37 -7.91 -36.28
C ALA A 352 -13.00 -8.08 -37.76
#